data_AF-A0A6V7HM09-F1
#
_entry.id   AF-A0A6V7HM09-F1
#
_cell.length_a   1.000
_cell.length_b   1.000
_cell.length_c   1.000
_cell.angle_alpha   90.00
_cell.angle_beta   90.00
_cell.angle_gamma   90.00
#
_symmetry.space_group_name_H-M   'P 1'
#
loop_
_entity.id
_entity.type
_entity.pdbx_description
1 polymer ?
#
loop_
_entity_poly.entity_id
_entity_poly.type
_entity_poly.pdbx_seq_one_letter_code
_entity_poly.pdbx_strand_id
1 'polypeptide(L)'
;VLKEVQAELLSFSTTKVSILELSHRSADYAKVNQDTQDLCRELLNIPSNYKILFMQGGGTGLFAAVALNLIGKTGVADYFVT
;
A
#
# COMPACT_ATOMS: atom_id res chain seq x y z
N VAL A 1 -15.74 8.59 -1.81
CA VAL A 1 -14.34 8.85 -2.23
C VAL A 1 -14.06 10.31 -2.56
N LEU A 2 -14.09 10.81 -3.81
CA LEU A 2 -13.56 12.18 -4.08
C LEU A 2 -14.23 13.30 -3.27
N LYS A 3 -15.56 13.27 -3.10
CA LYS A 3 -16.29 14.25 -2.27
C LYS A 3 -15.93 14.18 -0.78
N GLU A 4 -15.63 12.99 -0.29
CA GLU A 4 -15.27 12.71 1.10
C GLU A 4 -13.83 13.16 1.38
N VAL A 5 -12.90 12.81 0.48
CA VAL A 5 -11.53 13.34 0.51
C VAL A 5 -11.55 14.86 0.46
N GLN A 6 -12.36 15.47 -0.40
CA GLN A 6 -12.49 16.92 -0.46
C GLN A 6 -12.98 17.53 0.86
N ALA A 7 -13.97 16.91 1.51
CA ALA A 7 -14.53 17.39 2.77
C ALA A 7 -13.54 17.34 3.93
N GLU A 8 -12.65 16.33 3.96
CA GLU A 8 -11.67 16.12 5.03
C GLU A 8 -10.26 16.60 4.69
N LEU A 9 -10.01 17.10 3.47
CA LEU A 9 -8.65 17.39 2.98
C LEU A 9 -7.88 18.34 3.89
N LEU A 10 -8.55 19.35 4.46
CA LEU A 10 -7.94 20.35 5.34
C LEU A 10 -7.91 19.92 6.81
N SER A 11 -8.73 18.95 7.22
CA SER A 11 -8.79 18.44 8.58
C SER A 11 -9.28 17.00 8.54
N PHE A 12 -8.34 16.07 8.62
CA PHE A 12 -8.63 14.65 8.64
C PHE A 12 -9.14 14.25 10.03
N SER A 13 -10.34 13.69 10.10
CA SER A 13 -10.96 13.27 11.36
C SER A 13 -10.89 14.38 12.43
N THR A 14 -10.43 14.08 13.65
CA THR A 14 -10.29 15.03 14.76
C THR A 14 -8.91 15.68 14.85
N THR A 15 -8.02 15.48 13.86
CA THR A 15 -6.60 15.87 13.95
C THR A 15 -6.36 17.37 13.73
N LYS A 16 -7.33 18.08 13.15
CA LYS A 16 -7.23 19.51 12.76
C LYS A 16 -6.14 19.82 11.72
N VAL A 17 -5.55 18.80 11.09
CA VAL A 17 -4.55 18.93 10.02
C VAL A 17 -4.90 17.97 8.88
N SER A 18 -4.33 18.20 7.70
CA SER A 18 -4.51 17.28 6.59
C SER A 18 -3.87 15.92 6.87
N ILE A 19 -4.44 14.84 6.33
CA ILE A 19 -3.79 13.53 6.32
C ILE A 19 -2.42 13.57 5.63
N LEU A 20 -2.24 14.49 4.67
CA LEU A 20 -1.00 14.69 3.94
C LEU A 20 0.12 15.31 4.80
N GLU A 21 -0.23 15.88 5.94
CA GLU A 21 0.71 16.52 6.89
C GLU A 21 1.01 15.61 8.09
N LEU A 22 0.29 14.49 8.23
CA LEU A 22 0.52 13.54 9.31
C LEU A 22 1.83 12.77 9.08
N SER A 23 2.56 12.54 10.16
CA SER A 23 3.66 11.58 10.14
C SER A 23 3.12 10.19 9.80
N HIS A 24 3.77 9.49 8.87
CA HIS A 24 3.46 8.09 8.55
C HIS A 24 3.67 7.13 9.75
N ARG A 25 4.24 7.62 10.86
CA ARG A 25 4.42 6.87 12.11
C ARG A 25 3.46 7.30 13.22
N SER A 26 2.61 8.30 12.99
CA SER A 26 1.61 8.70 13.98
C SER A 26 0.57 7.59 14.18
N ALA A 27 -0.06 7.56 15.36
CA ALA A 27 -1.14 6.61 15.62
C ALA A 27 -2.32 6.82 14.66
N ASP A 28 -2.61 8.06 14.29
CA ASP A 28 -3.67 8.42 13.35
C ASP A 28 -3.44 7.80 11.97
N TYR A 29 -2.23 7.93 11.40
CA TYR A 29 -1.90 7.31 10.10
C TYR A 29 -1.76 5.79 10.22
N ALA A 30 -1.16 5.28 11.30
CA ALA A 30 -1.00 3.85 11.51
C ALA A 30 -2.35 3.12 11.52
N LYS A 31 -3.38 3.76 12.09
CA LYS A 31 -4.76 3.26 12.04
C LYS A 31 -5.28 3.17 10.60
N VAL A 32 -5.14 4.23 9.79
CA VAL A 32 -5.56 4.21 8.37
C VAL A 32 -4.87 3.07 7.61
N ASN A 33 -3.57 2.89 7.80
CA ASN A 33 -2.80 1.83 7.15
C ASN A 33 -3.22 0.41 7.61
N GLN A 34 -3.58 0.24 8.88
CA GLN A 34 -4.07 -1.03 9.41
C GLN A 34 -5.47 -1.35 8.90
N ASP A 35 -6.40 -0.40 9.02
CA ASP A 35 -7.79 -0.53 8.57
C ASP A 35 -7.84 -0.86 7.06
N THR A 36 -6.96 -0.24 6.26
CA THR A 36 -6.85 -0.54 4.82
C THR A 36 -6.41 -1.99 4.57
N GLN A 37 -5.42 -2.49 5.30
CA GLN A 37 -4.97 -3.88 5.16
C GLN A 37 -6.04 -4.87 5.59
N ASP A 38 -6.76 -4.58 6.67
CA ASP A 38 -7.81 -5.47 7.18
C ASP A 38 -9.00 -5.53 6.23
N LEU A 39 -9.39 -4.39 5.64
CA LEU A 39 -10.40 -4.36 4.58
C LEU A 39 -9.97 -5.17 3.35
N CYS A 40 -8.70 -5.08 2.92
CA CYS A 40 -8.18 -5.93 1.85
C CYS A 40 -8.28 -7.42 2.21
N ARG A 41 -7.97 -7.81 3.45
CA ARG A 41 -8.08 -9.20 3.90
C ARG A 41 -9.52 -9.69 3.87
N GLU A 42 -10.44 -8.88 4.38
CA GLU A 42 -11.88 -9.18 4.41
C GLU A 42 -12.43 -9.38 3.00
N LEU A 43 -12.24 -8.39 2.12
CA LEU A 43 -12.84 -8.40 0.78
C LEU A 43 -12.28 -9.51 -0.13
N LEU A 44 -10.99 -9.82 -0.01
CA LEU A 44 -10.29 -10.76 -0.89
C LEU A 44 -10.02 -12.12 -0.24
N ASN A 45 -10.51 -12.35 0.98
CA ASN A 45 -10.28 -13.56 1.77
C ASN A 45 -8.78 -13.93 1.89
N ILE A 46 -7.92 -12.95 2.17
CA ILE A 46 -6.47 -13.16 2.22
C ILE A 46 -6.10 -13.91 3.51
N PRO A 47 -5.43 -15.08 3.43
CA PRO A 47 -5.08 -15.85 4.61
C PRO A 47 -3.95 -15.20 5.43
N SER A 48 -3.89 -15.53 6.71
CA SER A 48 -2.97 -14.88 7.68
C SER A 48 -1.49 -15.09 7.41
N ASN A 49 -1.13 -16.10 6.60
CA ASN A 49 0.23 -16.39 6.18
C ASN A 49 0.72 -15.49 5.02
N TYR A 50 -0.13 -14.60 4.48
CA TYR A 50 0.27 -13.60 3.48
C TYR A 50 0.43 -12.21 4.11
N LYS A 51 1.37 -11.43 3.55
CA LYS A 51 1.58 -10.02 3.92
C LYS A 51 1.07 -9.11 2.80
N ILE A 52 0.48 -7.99 3.19
CA ILE A 52 0.01 -6.94 2.27
C ILE A 52 1.06 -5.83 2.31
N LEU A 53 1.57 -5.45 1.14
CA LEU A 53 2.61 -4.42 1.00
C LEU A 53 2.08 -3.30 0.10
N PHE A 54 2.15 -2.06 0.58
CA PHE A 54 1.91 -0.87 -0.23
C PHE A 54 3.27 -0.33 -0.71
N MET A 55 3.52 -0.42 -2.02
CA MET A 55 4.81 -0.07 -2.61
C MET A 55 4.66 0.99 -3.69
N GLN A 56 5.69 1.84 -3.81
CA GLN A 56 5.81 2.81 -4.90
C GLN A 56 6.34 2.11 -6.18
N GLY A 57 6.33 2.83 -7.30
CA GLY A 57 6.84 2.34 -8.60
C GLY A 57 5.80 1.69 -9.50
N GLY A 58 4.57 1.47 -9.01
CA GLY A 58 3.46 0.92 -9.79
C GLY A 58 3.74 -0.49 -10.33
N GLY A 59 2.88 -0.96 -11.24
CA GLY A 59 3.02 -2.28 -11.85
C GLY A 59 4.36 -2.47 -12.57
N THR A 60 4.85 -1.43 -13.24
CA THR A 60 6.15 -1.45 -13.94
C THR A 60 7.33 -1.67 -12.98
N GLY A 61 7.32 -1.03 -11.81
CA GLY A 61 8.33 -1.26 -10.78
C GLY A 61 8.34 -2.72 -10.29
N LEU A 62 7.18 -3.37 -10.28
CA LEU A 62 7.06 -4.77 -9.86
C LEU A 62 7.66 -5.76 -10.86
N PHE A 63 7.79 -5.43 -12.15
CA PHE A 63 8.45 -6.29 -13.14
C PHE A 63 9.88 -6.61 -12.71
N ALA A 64 10.63 -5.60 -12.26
CA ALA A 64 11.97 -5.79 -11.71
C ALA A 64 11.92 -6.36 -10.28
N ALA A 65 11.05 -5.83 -9.41
CA ALA A 65 11.05 -6.22 -7.99
C ALA A 65 10.78 -7.72 -7.79
N VAL A 66 9.85 -8.30 -8.56
CA VAL A 66 9.55 -9.74 -8.49
C VAL A 66 10.76 -10.58 -8.91
N ALA A 67 11.38 -10.25 -10.04
CA ALA A 67 12.56 -10.97 -10.53
C ALA A 67 13.72 -10.88 -9.54
N LEU A 68 14.08 -9.67 -9.09
CA LEU A 68 15.21 -9.44 -8.18
C LEU A 68 15.05 -10.16 -6.83
N ASN A 69 13.83 -10.32 -6.32
CA ASN A 69 13.60 -11.02 -5.06
C ASN A 69 13.50 -12.54 -5.19
N LEU A 70 13.11 -13.06 -6.36
CA LEU A 70 12.87 -14.50 -6.58
C LEU A 70 13.98 -15.21 -7.37
N ILE A 71 14.86 -14.48 -8.06
CA ILE A 71 15.90 -15.03 -8.94
C ILE A 71 16.87 -15.96 -8.21
N GLY A 72 17.09 -15.78 -6.91
CA GLY A 72 17.97 -16.66 -6.13
C GLY A 72 17.57 -18.14 -6.15
N LYS A 73 16.31 -18.46 -6.50
CA LYS A 73 15.84 -19.85 -6.63
C LYS A 73 16.12 -20.47 -8.00
N THR A 74 16.21 -19.67 -9.07
CA THR A 74 16.31 -20.15 -10.47
C THR A 74 17.64 -19.79 -11.13
N GLY A 75 18.29 -18.70 -10.71
CA GLY A 75 19.48 -18.13 -11.31
C GLY A 75 19.23 -17.37 -12.63
N VAL A 76 18.00 -17.39 -13.15
CA VAL A 76 17.63 -16.80 -14.45
C VAL A 76 16.24 -16.16 -14.39
N ALA A 77 16.00 -15.16 -15.23
CA ALA A 77 14.72 -14.48 -15.39
C ALA A 77 14.50 -14.10 -16.87
N ASP A 78 13.28 -14.33 -17.37
CA ASP A 78 12.86 -13.90 -18.70
C ASP A 78 12.13 -12.55 -18.61
N TYR A 79 12.42 -11.68 -19.58
CA TYR A 79 11.81 -10.35 -19.67
C TYR A 79 11.19 -10.16 -21.04
N PHE A 80 9.94 -9.71 -21.08
CA PHE A 80 9.30 -9.24 -22.30
C PHE A 80 9.53 -7.74 -22.43
N VAL A 81 10.24 -7.34 -23.48
CA VAL A 81 10.41 -5.94 -23.85
C VAL A 81 9.37 -5.63 -24.92
N THR A 82 8.45 -4.72 -24.61
CA THR A 82 7.43 -4.21 -25.53
C THR A 82 7.89 -2.93 -26.19
#